data_AF-A0A521K949-F1
#
_entry.id   AF-A0A521K949-F1
#
_cell.length_a   1.000
_cell.length_b   1.000
_cell.length_c   1.000
_cell.angle_alpha   90.00
_cell.angle_beta   90.00
_cell.angle_gamma   90.00
#
_symmetry.space_group_name_H-M   'P 1'
#
loop_
_entity.id
_entity.type
_entity.pdbx_description
1 polymer ?
#
loop_
_entity_poly.entity_id
_entity_poly.type
_entity_poly.pdbx_seq_one_letter_code
_entity_poly.pdbx_strand_id
1 'polypeptide(L)'
;MQKLAIDVGPANAGLYYVLGSFSGTSPGFDLGLHYPLNLDHYLVDSWVGALRLAPGGGVASTNAAGQATFDLVVPPGSLAALAGLRAHHAVAPQSQLTLLHTCVTNPVALQLVP
;
A
#
# COMPACT_ATOMS: atom_id res chain seq x y z
N MET A 1 -15.54 -4.11 -2.75
CA MET A 1 -14.71 -2.89 -2.54
C MET A 1 -14.22 -2.86 -1.11
N GLN A 2 -12.93 -2.64 -0.91
CA GLN A 2 -12.28 -2.63 0.39
C GLN A 2 -11.57 -1.32 0.62
N LYS A 3 -11.54 -0.88 1.87
CA LYS A 3 -10.97 0.41 2.25
C LYS A 3 -9.78 0.20 3.16
N LEU A 4 -8.67 0.84 2.80
CA LEU A 4 -7.50 0.99 3.64
C LEU A 4 -7.52 2.40 4.22
N ALA A 5 -7.64 2.50 5.54
CA ALA A 5 -7.45 3.77 6.24
C ALA A 5 -5.95 3.99 6.46
N ILE A 6 -5.48 5.19 6.14
CA ILE A 6 -4.09 5.60 6.28
C ILE A 6 -4.07 6.75 7.28
N ASP A 7 -3.21 6.65 8.28
CA ASP A 7 -2.90 7.73 9.21
C ASP A 7 -1.38 7.77 9.42
N VAL A 8 -0.76 8.83 8.91
CA VAL A 8 0.68 9.12 9.06
C VAL A 8 0.92 10.35 9.94
N GLY A 9 -0.14 10.97 10.45
CA GLY A 9 -0.11 12.21 11.22
C GLY A 9 0.21 13.46 10.39
N PRO A 10 -0.13 14.66 10.92
CA PRO A 10 -0.07 15.92 10.17
C PRO A 10 1.34 16.31 9.72
N ALA A 11 2.37 15.94 10.50
CA ALA A 11 3.76 16.20 10.16
C ALA A 11 4.22 15.46 8.90
N ASN A 12 3.55 14.37 8.54
CA ASN A 12 3.88 13.55 7.38
C ASN A 12 2.83 13.66 6.26
N ALA A 13 2.00 14.71 6.25
CA ALA A 13 1.01 14.87 5.18
C ALA A 13 1.70 14.96 3.79
N GLY A 14 1.18 14.24 2.79
CA GLY A 14 1.75 14.19 1.45
C GLY A 14 1.22 13.07 0.56
N LEU A 15 2.03 12.70 -0.43
CA LEU A 15 1.76 11.61 -1.36
C LEU A 15 2.49 10.34 -0.96
N TYR A 16 1.77 9.22 -0.99
CA TYR A 16 2.23 7.92 -0.56
C TYR A 16 1.98 6.86 -1.63
N TYR A 17 2.92 5.95 -1.80
CA TYR A 17 2.67 4.67 -2.45
C TYR A 17 1.95 3.73 -1.48
N VAL A 18 0.90 3.09 -1.97
CA VAL A 18 0.22 1.96 -1.31
C VAL A 18 0.86 0.69 -1.84
N LEU A 19 1.70 0.10 -1.01
CA LEU A 19 2.44 -1.11 -1.31
C LEU A 19 1.67 -2.33 -0.80
N GLY A 20 1.80 -3.46 -1.50
CA GLY A 20 1.12 -4.71 -1.14
C GLY A 20 2.04 -5.92 -1.21
N SER A 21 1.78 -6.94 -0.40
CA SER A 21 2.48 -8.24 -0.47
C SER A 21 1.49 -9.38 -0.25
N PHE A 22 1.58 -10.44 -1.06
CA PHE A 22 0.85 -11.69 -0.85
C PHE A 22 1.67 -12.72 -0.06
N SER A 23 2.99 -12.57 -0.05
CA SER A 23 3.91 -13.48 0.65
C SER A 23 4.09 -13.16 2.13
N GLY A 24 3.51 -12.06 2.62
CA GLY A 24 3.37 -11.76 4.05
C GLY A 24 4.12 -10.52 4.53
N THR A 25 4.38 -10.45 5.83
CA THR A 25 4.91 -9.25 6.51
C THR A 25 6.19 -9.53 7.32
N SER A 26 6.72 -10.75 7.27
CA SER A 26 7.92 -11.16 7.99
C SER A 26 8.82 -11.98 7.07
N PRO A 27 10.12 -11.66 6.96
CA PRO A 27 10.87 -10.71 7.80
C PRO A 27 10.74 -9.22 7.43
N GLY A 28 10.10 -8.87 6.31
CA GLY A 28 10.20 -7.52 5.74
C GLY A 28 11.57 -7.28 5.05
N PHE A 29 11.85 -6.03 4.68
CA PHE A 29 13.15 -5.63 4.12
C PHE A 29 13.49 -4.17 4.41
N ASP A 30 14.77 -3.80 4.30
CA ASP A 30 15.26 -2.44 4.56
C ASP A 30 15.71 -1.75 3.26
N LEU A 31 15.23 -0.52 3.04
CA LEU A 31 15.64 0.35 1.93
C LEU A 31 15.58 1.81 2.40
N GLY A 32 16.60 2.25 3.15
CA GLY A 32 16.60 3.55 3.85
C GLY A 32 15.65 3.61 5.05
N LEU A 33 14.46 3.01 4.92
CA LEU A 33 13.47 2.74 5.95
C LEU A 33 13.18 1.24 6.01
N HIS A 34 12.63 0.77 7.14
CA HIS A 34 12.13 -0.60 7.27
C HIS A 34 10.76 -0.74 6.63
N TYR A 35 10.61 -1.69 5.72
CA TYR A 35 9.37 -2.06 5.05
C TYR A 35 8.85 -3.37 5.64
N PRO A 36 7.69 -3.36 6.32
CA PRO A 36 7.13 -4.53 7.00
C PRO A 36 6.35 -5.44 6.03
N LEU A 37 6.81 -5.55 4.78
CA LEU A 37 6.20 -6.35 3.71
C LEU A 37 7.26 -7.23 3.06
N ASN A 38 6.90 -8.46 2.68
CA ASN A 38 7.81 -9.33 1.97
C ASN A 38 7.95 -8.92 0.50
N LEU A 39 9.17 -9.00 -0.02
CA LEU A 39 9.46 -8.68 -1.42
C LEU A 39 8.91 -9.78 -2.33
N ASP A 40 7.84 -9.48 -3.06
CA ASP A 40 7.25 -10.36 -4.07
C ASP A 40 6.82 -9.57 -5.31
N HIS A 41 6.30 -10.27 -6.32
CA HIS A 41 5.87 -9.64 -7.57
C HIS A 41 4.76 -8.60 -7.36
N TYR A 42 3.87 -8.84 -6.39
CA TYR A 42 2.78 -7.91 -6.10
C TYR A 42 3.30 -6.63 -5.45
N LEU A 43 4.32 -6.74 -4.60
CA LEU A 43 5.02 -5.57 -4.05
C LEU A 43 5.67 -4.76 -5.14
N VAL A 44 6.41 -5.41 -6.04
CA VAL A 44 7.06 -4.73 -7.17
C VAL A 44 6.04 -4.03 -8.06
N ASP A 45 4.93 -4.71 -8.40
CA ASP A 45 3.84 -4.13 -9.19
C ASP A 45 3.23 -2.90 -8.49
N SER A 46 3.00 -2.98 -7.17
CA SER A 46 2.47 -1.86 -6.41
C SER A 46 3.43 -0.68 -6.30
N TRP A 47 4.73 -0.95 -6.28
CA TRP A 47 5.78 0.07 -6.17
C TRP A 47 5.94 0.89 -7.44
N VAL A 48 5.85 0.25 -8.61
CA VAL A 48 5.98 0.92 -9.92
C VAL A 48 4.66 1.55 -10.40
N GLY A 49 3.64 1.58 -9.55
CA GLY A 49 2.33 2.15 -9.87
C GLY A 49 1.45 1.27 -10.77
N ALA A 50 1.81 -0.01 -10.93
CA ALA A 50 1.06 -0.99 -11.71
C ALA A 50 0.00 -1.74 -10.87
N LEU A 51 -0.43 -1.18 -9.74
CA LEU A 51 -1.44 -1.78 -8.86
C LEU A 51 -2.82 -1.79 -9.52
N ARG A 52 -3.11 -2.83 -10.31
CA ARG A 52 -4.39 -3.00 -11.03
C ARG A 52 -5.61 -3.11 -10.12
N LEU A 53 -5.39 -3.44 -8.85
CA LEU A 53 -6.44 -3.56 -7.83
C LEU A 53 -6.82 -2.20 -7.20
N ALA A 54 -6.25 -1.10 -7.67
CA ALA A 54 -6.49 0.23 -7.13
C ALA A 54 -6.87 1.23 -8.23
N PRO A 55 -8.05 1.88 -8.13
CA PRO A 55 -8.36 3.04 -8.97
C PRO A 55 -7.34 4.15 -8.67
N GLY A 56 -6.46 4.47 -9.61
CA GLY A 56 -5.38 5.46 -9.41
C GLY A 56 -3.98 4.88 -9.21
N GLY A 57 -3.79 3.56 -9.40
CA GLY A 57 -2.46 2.98 -9.57
C GLY A 57 -1.61 2.92 -8.30
N GLY A 58 -2.21 2.79 -7.12
CA GLY A 58 -1.43 2.59 -5.89
C GLY A 58 -0.89 3.87 -5.25
N VAL A 59 -1.47 5.04 -5.53
CA VAL A 59 -1.07 6.29 -4.87
C VAL A 59 -2.20 6.81 -3.98
N ALA A 60 -1.85 7.21 -2.76
CA ALA A 60 -2.75 7.86 -1.81
C ALA A 60 -2.26 9.27 -1.47
N SER A 61 -3.16 10.25 -1.48
CA SER A 61 -2.89 11.62 -1.03
C SER A 61 -3.56 11.85 0.31
N THR A 62 -2.79 12.24 1.32
CA THR A 62 -3.36 12.57 2.63
C THR A 62 -3.86 14.00 2.69
N ASN A 63 -4.85 14.24 3.55
CA ASN A 63 -5.26 15.60 3.93
C ASN A 63 -4.22 16.27 4.84
N ALA A 64 -4.50 17.50 5.29
CA ALA A 64 -3.61 18.25 6.19
C ALA A 64 -3.42 17.60 7.57
N ALA A 65 -4.29 16.67 7.97
CA ALA A 65 -4.15 15.88 9.19
C ALA A 65 -3.28 14.61 8.99
N GLY A 66 -2.80 14.34 7.77
CA GLY A 66 -2.05 13.12 7.46
C GLY A 66 -2.93 11.89 7.28
N GLN A 67 -4.22 12.08 6.99
CA GLN A 67 -5.18 10.99 6.85
C GLN A 67 -5.61 10.81 5.39
N ALA A 68 -5.74 9.57 4.97
CA ALA A 68 -6.31 9.20 3.67
C ALA A 68 -7.16 7.94 3.79
N THR A 69 -8.04 7.75 2.82
CA THR A 69 -8.68 6.45 2.57
C THR A 69 -8.33 6.03 1.16
N PHE A 70 -7.93 4.78 1.03
CA PHE A 70 -7.57 4.19 -0.25
C PHE A 70 -8.47 3.01 -0.54
N ASP A 71 -9.00 2.97 -1.76
CA ASP A 71 -9.95 1.96 -2.17
C ASP A 71 -9.25 0.87 -2.99
N LEU A 72 -9.35 -0.36 -2.52
CA LEU A 72 -8.94 -1.55 -3.24
C LEU A 72 -10.18 -2.20 -3.86
N VAL A 73 -10.17 -2.32 -5.18
CA VAL A 73 -11.26 -2.88 -5.97
C VAL A 73 -10.69 -3.97 -6.86
N VAL A 74 -11.26 -5.17 -6.76
CA VAL A 74 -10.99 -6.26 -7.72
C VAL A 74 -11.84 -5.96 -8.97
N PRO A 75 -11.23 -5.68 -10.14
CA PRO A 75 -12.02 -5.39 -11.34
C PRO A 75 -12.89 -6.59 -11.76
N PRO A 76 -14.09 -6.37 -12.31
CA PRO A 76 -14.86 -7.44 -12.94
C PRO A 76 -14.03 -8.16 -14.02
N GLY A 77 -14.12 -9.48 -14.08
CA GLY A 77 -13.32 -10.29 -15.01
C GLY A 77 -11.87 -10.55 -14.57
N SER A 78 -11.50 -10.10 -13.37
CA SER A 78 -10.25 -10.54 -12.74
C SER A 78 -10.24 -12.06 -12.50
N LEU A 79 -9.04 -12.63 -12.42
CA LEU A 79 -8.88 -14.07 -12.18
C LEU A 79 -9.59 -14.48 -10.87
N ALA A 80 -10.45 -15.50 -10.95
CA ALA A 80 -11.15 -16.05 -9.79
C ALA A 80 -10.19 -16.52 -8.68
N ALA A 81 -8.95 -16.86 -9.03
CA ALA A 81 -7.88 -17.20 -8.11
C ALA A 81 -7.49 -16.07 -7.13
N LEU A 82 -7.88 -14.82 -7.41
CA LEU A 82 -7.66 -13.69 -6.49
C LEU A 82 -8.69 -13.67 -5.35
N ALA A 83 -9.86 -14.27 -5.54
CA ALA A 83 -10.91 -14.28 -4.52
C ALA A 83 -10.45 -15.08 -3.30
N GLY A 84 -10.54 -14.47 -2.11
CA GLY A 84 -10.15 -15.09 -0.85
C GLY A 84 -8.66 -15.01 -0.53
N LEU A 85 -7.81 -14.52 -1.45
CA LEU A 85 -6.41 -14.24 -1.14
C LEU A 85 -6.29 -13.11 -0.12
N ARG A 86 -5.34 -13.25 0.79
CA ARG A 86 -5.00 -12.22 1.77
C ARG A 86 -3.76 -11.47 1.30
N ALA A 87 -3.92 -10.19 1.00
CA ALA A 87 -2.81 -9.29 0.77
C ALA A 87 -2.56 -8.47 2.05
N HIS A 88 -1.31 -8.09 2.26
CA HIS A 88 -0.89 -7.18 3.31
C HIS A 88 -0.45 -5.88 2.66
N HIS A 89 -1.00 -4.75 3.10
CA HIS A 89 -0.70 -3.45 2.52
C HIS A 89 -0.13 -2.49 3.56
N ALA A 90 0.90 -1.75 3.17
CA ALA A 90 1.49 -0.68 3.95
C ALA A 90 1.70 0.52 3.04
N VAL A 91 1.73 1.73 3.59
CA VAL A 91 2.06 2.92 2.80
C VAL A 91 3.47 3.39 3.06
N ALA A 92 4.11 3.88 2.00
CA ALA A 92 5.44 4.46 2.04
C ALA A 92 5.46 5.78 1.28
N PRO A 93 6.31 6.75 1.66
CA PRO A 93 6.37 8.05 0.99
C PRO A 93 6.74 7.89 -0.49
N GLN A 94 6.07 8.65 -1.37
CA GLN A 94 6.37 8.59 -2.81
C GLN A 94 7.79 9.07 -3.14
N SER A 95 8.28 10.06 -2.41
CA SER A 95 9.64 10.56 -2.53
C SER A 95 10.43 10.15 -1.29
N GLN A 96 11.48 9.36 -1.51
CA GLN A 96 12.44 9.01 -0.47
C GLN A 96 13.54 10.08 -0.27
N LEU A 97 13.59 11.07 -1.17
CA LEU A 97 14.57 12.17 -1.15
C LEU A 97 14.08 13.37 -0.33
N THR A 98 12.81 13.38 0.07
CA THR A 98 12.24 14.40 0.93
C THR A 98 12.55 14.06 2.38
N LEU A 99 13.48 14.80 2.99
CA LEU A 99 13.86 14.73 4.41
C LEU A 99 12.69 14.99 5.40
N LEU A 100 11.46 15.15 4.90
CA LEU A 100 10.26 15.45 5.66
C LEU A 100 9.37 14.23 5.90
N HIS A 101 9.49 13.16 5.11
CA HIS A 101 8.63 11.98 5.22
C HIS A 101 9.47 10.74 5.55
N THR A 102 9.38 10.27 6.79
CA THR A 102 10.21 9.16 7.30
C THR A 102 9.40 7.97 7.79
N CYS A 103 8.10 7.90 7.49
CA CYS A 103 7.23 6.86 8.04
C CYS A 103 6.73 5.90 6.96
N VAL A 104 6.94 4.61 7.22
CA VAL A 104 6.21 3.50 6.61
C VAL A 104 5.19 3.01 7.64
N THR A 105 3.95 2.79 7.24
CA THR A 105 2.92 2.33 8.19
C THR A 105 3.04 0.84 8.49
N ASN A 106 2.40 0.40 9.57
CA ASN A 106 2.19 -1.02 9.82
C ASN A 106 1.35 -1.66 8.69
N PRO A 107 1.57 -2.95 8.37
CA PRO A 107 0.84 -3.63 7.34
C PRO A 107 -0.58 -3.94 7.81
N VAL A 108 -1.57 -3.57 7.00
CA VAL A 108 -2.98 -3.90 7.19
C VAL A 108 -3.33 -5.03 6.24
N ALA A 109 -3.95 -6.09 6.76
CA ALA A 109 -4.34 -7.19 5.92
C ALA A 109 -5.73 -6.98 5.32
N LEU A 110 -5.85 -7.19 4.01
CA LEU A 110 -7.09 -7.13 3.26
C LEU A 110 -7.30 -8.46 2.55
N GLN A 111 -8.48 -9.05 2.71
CA GLN A 111 -8.85 -10.28 2.02
C GLN A 111 -9.56 -9.93 0.72
N LEU A 112 -8.99 -10.15 -0.45
CA LEU A 112 -9.61 -9.76 -1.71
C LEU A 112 -10.98 -10.43 -1.90
N VAL A 113 -12.02 -9.61 -1.99
CA VAL A 113 -13.39 -10.05 -2.33
C VAL A 113 -13.77 -9.51 -3.71
N PRO A 114 -14.39 -10.34 -4.58
CA PRO A 114 -15.01 -9.88 -5.82
C PRO A 114 -16.09 -8.82 -5.59
#